data_AF-A0A833RYP0-F1
#
_entry.id   AF-A0A833RYP0-F1
#
_cell.length_a   1.000
_cell.length_b   1.000
_cell.length_c   1.000
_cell.angle_alpha   90.00
_cell.angle_beta   90.00
_cell.angle_gamma   90.00
#
_symmetry.space_group_name_H-M   'P 1'
#
loop_
_entity.id
_entity.type
_entity.pdbx_description
1 polymer ?
#
loop_
_entity_poly.entity_id
_entity_poly.type
_entity_poly.pdbx_seq_one_letter_code
_entity_poly.pdbx_strand_id
1 'polypeptide(L)'
;MIKDFVIPVNKDELLQSRSGQYVVKEIVPIRLLPQALDEARLALQANGANFIFEHFDTFFSVVVHENKVELTIVQRAFTRIQKEMMSVYCIDSCAIFRRN
;
A
#
# COMPACT_ATOMS: atom_id res chain seq x y z
N MET A 1 -2.49 -19.78 3.88
CA MET A 1 -3.93 -19.49 4.01
C MET A 1 -4.14 -18.06 3.52
N ILE A 2 -4.95 -17.86 2.48
CA ILE A 2 -5.30 -16.51 2.00
C ILE A 2 -6.15 -15.87 3.10
N LYS A 3 -5.82 -14.63 3.46
CA LYS A 3 -6.58 -13.86 4.45
C LYS A 3 -7.54 -12.94 3.72
N ASP A 4 -8.76 -12.83 4.21
CA ASP A 4 -9.76 -11.95 3.62
C ASP A 4 -9.47 -10.50 3.99
N PHE A 5 -9.29 -9.65 2.98
CA PHE A 5 -9.18 -8.20 3.19
C PHE A 5 -10.58 -7.61 3.24
N VAL A 6 -11.03 -7.28 4.45
CA VAL A 6 -12.30 -6.59 4.69
C VAL A 6 -12.02 -5.10 4.76
N ILE A 7 -12.77 -4.30 3.99
CA ILE A 7 -12.65 -2.83 4.05
C ILE A 7 -13.16 -2.38 5.43
N PRO A 8 -12.29 -1.79 6.27
CA PRO A 8 -12.66 -1.42 7.62
C PRO A 8 -13.55 -0.17 7.63
N VAL A 9 -14.47 -0.06 8.60
CA VAL A 9 -15.24 1.19 8.83
C VAL A 9 -14.39 2.21 9.58
N ASN A 10 -13.58 1.73 10.54
CA ASN A 10 -12.52 2.48 11.21
C ASN A 10 -11.16 1.82 10.94
N LYS A 11 -10.13 2.61 10.59
CA LYS A 11 -8.74 2.15 10.40
C LYS A 11 -8.23 1.23 11.52
N ASP A 12 -8.65 1.45 12.77
CA ASP A 12 -8.21 0.66 13.92
C ASP A 12 -8.67 -0.82 13.85
N GLU A 13 -9.69 -1.13 13.05
CA GLU A 13 -10.13 -2.51 12.83
C GLU A 13 -9.05 -3.37 12.17
N LEU A 14 -8.20 -2.79 11.32
CA LEU A 14 -7.08 -3.51 10.71
C LEU A 14 -5.96 -3.84 11.71
N LEU A 15 -5.98 -3.24 12.90
CA LEU A 15 -5.05 -3.56 14.00
C LEU A 15 -5.59 -4.67 14.92
N GLN A 16 -6.87 -5.01 14.80
CA GLN A 16 -7.50 -6.02 15.65
C GLN A 16 -7.30 -7.41 15.04
N SER A 17 -6.69 -8.32 15.81
CA SER A 17 -6.56 -9.71 15.39
C SER A 17 -7.94 -10.38 15.31
N ARG A 18 -8.31 -10.83 14.10
CA ARG A 18 -9.51 -11.63 13.83
C ARG A 18 -9.13 -12.83 12.99
N SER A 19 -9.70 -14.00 13.32
CA SER A 19 -9.39 -15.24 12.61
C SER A 19 -9.78 -15.12 11.13
N GLY A 20 -8.87 -15.52 10.23
CA GLY A 20 -9.10 -15.50 8.78
C GLY A 20 -8.99 -14.14 8.10
N GLN A 21 -8.90 -13.03 8.85
CA GLN A 21 -8.87 -11.68 8.27
C GLN A 21 -7.46 -11.12 8.12
N TYR A 22 -7.28 -10.27 7.11
CA TYR A 22 -6.07 -9.49 6.95
C TYR A 22 -5.96 -8.48 8.10
N VAL A 23 -4.78 -8.42 8.70
CA VAL A 23 -4.47 -7.49 9.79
C VAL A 23 -3.09 -6.91 9.52
N VAL A 24 -2.95 -5.64 9.86
CA VAL A 24 -1.68 -4.93 9.88
C VAL A 24 -0.84 -5.54 10.98
N LYS A 25 0.40 -5.91 10.64
CA LYS A 25 1.32 -6.57 11.57
C LYS A 25 2.05 -5.54 12.41
N GLU A 26 2.44 -4.43 11.80
CA GLU A 26 3.22 -3.39 12.45
C GLU A 26 2.87 -1.97 12.03
N ILE A 27 3.07 -1.03 12.96
CA ILE A 27 3.07 0.40 12.68
C ILE A 27 4.52 0.87 12.59
N VAL A 28 4.95 1.22 11.39
CA VAL A 28 6.28 1.76 11.12
C VAL A 28 6.43 3.11 11.84
N PRO A 29 7.45 3.30 12.69
CA PRO A 29 7.70 4.59 13.32
C PRO A 29 7.93 5.71 12.30
N ILE A 30 7.45 6.93 12.60
CA ILE A 30 7.53 8.10 11.68
C ILE A 30 8.94 8.30 11.11
N ARG A 31 9.96 8.18 11.96
CA ARG A 31 11.37 8.33 11.59
C ARG A 31 11.87 7.30 10.57
N LEU A 32 11.24 6.13 10.50
CA LEU A 32 11.60 5.05 9.58
C LEU A 32 10.75 5.05 8.30
N LEU A 33 9.66 5.83 8.25
CA LEU A 33 8.79 5.91 7.08
C LEU A 33 9.55 6.25 5.78
N PRO A 34 10.49 7.22 5.74
CA PRO A 34 11.22 7.52 4.50
C PRO A 34 11.98 6.31 3.95
N GLN A 35 12.64 5.55 4.84
CA GLN A 35 13.39 4.35 4.46
C GLN A 35 12.46 3.22 4.01
N ALA A 36 11.42 2.91 4.80
CA ALA A 36 10.43 1.88 4.47
C ALA A 36 9.73 2.18 3.15
N LEU A 37 9.50 3.46 2.86
CA LEU A 37 9.05 3.92 1.56
C LEU A 37 10.09 3.59 0.49
N ASP A 38 11.36 3.93 0.63
CA ASP A 38 12.35 3.61 -0.41
C ASP A 38 12.49 2.11 -0.69
N GLU A 39 12.37 1.26 0.32
CA GLU A 39 12.28 -0.19 0.17
C GLU A 39 11.03 -0.59 -0.63
N ALA A 40 9.86 -0.06 -0.30
CA ALA A 40 8.62 -0.30 -1.04
C ALA A 40 8.73 0.13 -2.51
N ARG A 41 9.49 1.19 -2.83
CA ARG A 41 9.73 1.61 -4.21
C ARG A 41 10.57 0.59 -4.98
N LEU A 42 11.57 -0.01 -4.34
CA LEU A 42 12.39 -1.04 -4.97
C LEU A 42 11.57 -2.31 -5.22
N ALA A 43 10.80 -2.74 -4.22
CA ALA A 43 9.88 -3.87 -4.37
C ALA A 43 8.84 -3.61 -5.45
N LEU A 44 8.39 -2.36 -5.57
CA LEU A 44 7.48 -1.96 -6.62
C LEU A 44 8.06 -2.13 -8.03
N GLN A 45 9.31 -1.70 -8.22
CA GLN A 45 9.98 -1.84 -9.52
C GLN A 45 10.23 -3.31 -9.87
N ALA A 46 10.46 -4.16 -8.87
CA ALA A 46 10.71 -5.58 -9.07
C ALA A 46 9.44 -6.41 -9.28
N ASN A 47 8.38 -6.12 -8.52
CA ASN A 47 7.22 -6.99 -8.38
C ASN A 47 5.90 -6.37 -8.89
N GLY A 48 5.94 -5.13 -9.38
CA GLY A 48 4.76 -4.37 -9.80
C GLY A 48 3.74 -4.26 -8.66
N ALA A 49 2.46 -4.35 -9.00
CA ALA A 49 1.35 -4.26 -8.05
C ALA A 49 1.42 -5.27 -6.87
N ASN A 50 2.11 -6.41 -7.02
CA ASN A 50 2.22 -7.42 -5.96
C ASN A 50 3.04 -6.94 -4.75
N PHE A 51 3.83 -5.87 -4.89
CA PHE A 51 4.59 -5.30 -3.77
C PHE A 51 3.70 -4.92 -2.58
N ILE A 52 2.42 -4.62 -2.84
CA ILE A 52 1.52 -4.10 -1.82
C ILE A 52 1.25 -5.13 -0.73
N PHE A 53 1.32 -6.43 -1.03
CA PHE A 53 1.06 -7.48 -0.04
C PHE A 53 2.12 -7.50 1.08
N GLU A 54 3.36 -7.14 0.76
CA GLU A 54 4.46 -7.10 1.72
C GLU A 54 4.65 -5.71 2.34
N HIS A 55 4.27 -4.64 1.62
CA HIS A 55 4.53 -3.26 2.04
C HIS A 55 3.29 -2.47 2.49
N PHE A 56 2.10 -3.10 2.55
CA PHE A 56 0.87 -2.43 2.96
C PHE A 56 1.00 -1.68 4.30
N ASP A 57 1.62 -2.32 5.29
CA ASP A 57 1.82 -1.77 6.64
C ASP A 57 2.56 -0.42 6.61
N THR A 58 3.49 -0.21 5.68
CA THR A 58 4.18 1.08 5.48
C THR A 58 3.21 2.18 5.08
N PHE A 59 2.31 1.91 4.13
CA PHE A 59 1.32 2.88 3.66
C PHE A 59 0.23 3.11 4.72
N PHE A 60 -0.20 2.04 5.39
CA PHE A 60 -1.14 2.14 6.49
C PHE A 60 -0.56 2.99 7.64
N SER A 61 0.72 2.84 7.95
CA SER A 61 1.41 3.64 8.96
C SER A 61 1.36 5.14 8.66
N VAL A 62 1.48 5.53 7.38
CA VAL A 62 1.31 6.95 6.97
C VAL A 62 -0.09 7.46 7.32
N VAL A 63 -1.12 6.65 7.11
CA VAL A 63 -2.52 6.99 7.46
C VAL A 63 -2.73 7.06 8.98
N VAL A 64 -2.11 6.14 9.73
CA VAL A 64 -2.23 6.08 11.20
C VAL A 64 -1.57 7.27 11.89
N HIS A 65 -0.40 7.70 11.41
CA HIS A 65 0.31 8.84 11.99
C HIS A 65 -0.33 10.19 11.65
N GLU A 66 -1.24 10.24 10.67
CA GLU A 66 -2.06 11.41 10.32
C GLU A 66 -1.22 12.70 10.15
N ASN A 67 -1.58 13.75 10.90
CA ASN A 67 -0.98 15.08 10.86
C ASN A 67 0.46 15.15 11.42
N LYS A 68 1.00 14.04 11.92
CA LYS A 68 2.39 13.95 12.41
C LYS A 68 3.38 13.63 11.29
N VAL A 69 2.90 13.28 10.11
CA VAL A 69 3.73 12.98 8.94
C VAL A 69 3.89 14.22 8.07
N GLU A 70 5.12 14.51 7.65
CA GLU A 70 5.36 15.59 6.71
C GLU A 70 4.64 15.36 5.38
N LEU A 71 4.07 16.43 4.81
CA LEU A 71 3.32 16.36 3.56
C LEU A 71 4.12 15.71 2.41
N THR A 72 5.44 15.93 2.39
CA THR A 72 6.36 15.34 1.41
C THR A 72 6.36 13.81 1.47
N ILE A 73 6.30 13.24 2.67
CA ILE A 73 6.23 11.79 2.90
C ILE A 73 4.87 11.26 2.47
N VAL A 74 3.79 11.97 2.80
CA VAL A 74 2.42 11.61 2.37
C VAL A 74 2.32 11.59 0.84
N GLN A 75 2.83 12.62 0.17
CA GLN A 75 2.86 12.71 -1.29
C GLN A 75 3.68 11.57 -1.92
N ARG A 76 4.84 11.22 -1.34
CA ARG A 76 5.64 10.08 -1.78
C ARG A 76 4.88 8.76 -1.69
N ALA A 77 4.19 8.52 -0.58
CA ALA A 77 3.38 7.33 -0.38
C ALA A 77 2.24 7.26 -1.41
N PHE A 78 1.47 8.35 -1.55
CA PHE A 78 0.32 8.43 -2.46
C PHE A 78 0.72 8.24 -3.92
N THR A 79 1.75 8.95 -4.39
CA THR A 79 2.21 8.91 -5.79
C THR A 79 2.58 7.51 -6.23
N ARG A 80 3.11 6.67 -5.34
CA ARG A 80 3.53 5.31 -5.67
C ARG A 80 2.36 4.35 -5.84
N ILE A 81 1.37 4.42 -4.96
CA ILE A 81 0.12 3.66 -5.12
C ILE A 81 -0.57 4.10 -6.41
N GLN A 82 -0.67 5.41 -6.65
CA GLN A 82 -1.33 5.95 -7.84
C GLN A 82 -0.63 5.51 -9.13
N LYS A 83 0.71 5.50 -9.15
CA LYS A 83 1.49 5.09 -10.32
C LYS A 83 1.20 3.64 -10.73
N GLU A 84 1.15 2.73 -9.77
CA GLU A 84 0.79 1.34 -10.10
C GLU A 84 -0.66 1.17 -10.49
N MET A 85 -1.55 1.85 -9.78
CA MET A 85 -2.96 1.82 -10.13
C MET A 85 -3.13 2.21 -11.61
N MET A 86 -2.48 3.30 -12.03
CA MET A 86 -2.47 3.73 -13.43
C MET A 86 -1.81 2.69 -14.35
N SER A 87 -0.67 2.11 -13.96
CA SER A 87 0.03 1.06 -14.72
C SER A 87 -0.88 -0.13 -15.01
N VAL A 88 -1.58 -0.65 -13.99
CA VAL A 88 -2.53 -1.77 -14.10
C VAL A 88 -3.67 -1.42 -15.05
N TYR A 89 -4.32 -0.26 -14.88
CA TYR A 89 -5.42 0.17 -15.75
C TYR A 89 -4.99 0.42 -17.22
N CYS A 90 -3.77 0.93 -17.43
CA CYS A 90 -3.24 1.16 -18.77
C CYS A 90 -2.89 -0.15 -19.48
N ILE A 91 -2.41 -1.17 -18.76
CA ILE A 91 -2.15 -2.50 -19.34
C ILE A 91 -3.47 -3.13 -19.80
N ASP A 92 -4.53 -3.07 -18.99
CA ASP A 92 -5.84 -3.62 -19.35
C ASP A 92 -6.46 -2.90 -20.56
N SER A 93 -6.35 -1.56 -20.61
CA SER A 93 -6.81 -0.78 -21.77
C SER A 93 -6.05 -1.15 -23.06
N CYS A 94 -4.72 -1.34 -22.97
CA CYS A 94 -3.91 -1.81 -24.10
C CYS A 94 -4.23 -3.25 -24.51
N ALA A 95 -4.60 -4.13 -23.57
CA ALA A 95 -5.03 -5.49 -23.86
C ALA A 95 -6.39 -5.52 -24.58
N ILE A 96 -7.30 -4.61 -24.22
CA ILE A 96 -8.59 -4.41 -24.92
C ILE A 96 -8.35 -3.93 -26.36
N PHE A 97 -7.46 -2.97 -26.58
CA PHE A 97 -7.17 -2.43 -27.92
C PHE A 97 -6.43 -3.40 -28.85
N ARG A 98 -5.70 -4.38 -28.32
CA ARG A 98 -5.02 -5.43 -29.12
C ARG A 98 -5.93 -6.60 -29.55
N ARG A 99 -7.19 -6.65 -29.07
CA ARG A 99 -8.17 -7.69 -29.45
C ARG A 99 -9.06 -7.29 -30.63
N ASN A 100 -8.85 -6.13 -31.25
CA ASN A 100 -9.47 -5.70 -32.50
C ASN A 100 -8.40 -5.55 -33.59
#